data_AF-A0A7C4R117-F1
#
_entry.id   AF-A0A7C4R117-F1
#
_cell.length_a   1.000
_cell.length_b   1.000
_cell.length_c   1.000
_cell.angle_alpha   90.00
_cell.angle_beta   90.00
_cell.angle_gamma   90.00
#
_symmetry.space_group_name_H-M   'P 1'
#
loop_
_entity.id
_entity.type
_entity.pdbx_description
1 polymer ?
#
loop_
_entity_poly.entity_id
_entity_poly.type
_entity_poly.pdbx_seq_one_letter_code
_entity_poly.pdbx_strand_id
1 'polypeptide(L)'
;MRRRGDHLFRTAIVVLLAAAGAFHAGAAAERQAVYVGSETCGGCHEAQFTSFRANSKKAHSYENIRKMQKKLTPEEFRGCFKCHTTGHGEPGGFVSIEETPALQNPGCEVCHGPGSLHAASGDPADLTGRVSLQTCAKCHSSERVAAFGFKPMLYAGAH
;
A
#
# COMPACT_ATOMS: atom_id res chain seq x y z
N MET A 1 -69.87 -28.68 -5.59
CA MET A 1 -70.42 -29.00 -6.92
C MET A 1 -70.27 -27.78 -7.83
N ARG A 2 -69.65 -27.93 -9.04
CA ARG A 2 -69.70 -27.05 -10.24
C ARG A 2 -69.26 -25.57 -10.06
N ARG A 3 -68.40 -24.95 -10.89
CA ARG A 3 -68.07 -25.04 -12.32
C ARG A 3 -66.60 -24.60 -12.52
N ARG A 4 -65.68 -25.44 -13.00
CA ARG A 4 -65.16 -25.53 -14.40
C ARG A 4 -65.59 -24.43 -15.39
N GLY A 5 -64.58 -23.84 -16.02
CA GLY A 5 -64.63 -23.31 -17.39
C GLY A 5 -64.41 -21.81 -17.47
N ASP A 6 -63.59 -21.40 -18.44
CA ASP A 6 -63.41 -20.03 -18.92
C ASP A 6 -62.42 -19.25 -18.03
N HIS A 7 -61.14 -19.12 -18.37
CA HIS A 7 -60.69 -18.28 -19.47
C HIS A 7 -59.32 -18.76 -20.00
N LEU A 8 -59.36 -19.73 -20.91
CA LEU A 8 -58.30 -20.07 -21.87
C LEU A 8 -58.08 -18.95 -22.92
N PHE A 9 -58.27 -17.68 -22.55
CA PHE A 9 -58.27 -16.54 -23.46
C PHE A 9 -57.54 -15.31 -22.87
N ARG A 10 -56.49 -15.53 -22.08
CA ARG A 10 -55.58 -14.47 -21.62
C ARG A 10 -54.11 -14.76 -21.92
N THR A 11 -53.85 -15.77 -22.76
CA THR A 11 -52.56 -16.09 -23.34
C THR A 11 -52.30 -15.22 -24.58
N ALA A 12 -52.11 -13.90 -24.42
CA ALA A 12 -51.71 -13.06 -25.57
C ALA A 12 -51.11 -11.67 -25.26
N ILE A 13 -50.98 -11.20 -24.01
CA ILE A 13 -50.45 -9.83 -23.75
C ILE A 13 -49.63 -9.78 -22.45
N VAL A 14 -48.59 -10.60 -22.30
CA VAL A 14 -47.58 -10.37 -21.24
C VAL A 14 -46.17 -10.82 -21.69
N VAL A 15 -45.84 -10.68 -22.98
CA VAL A 15 -44.52 -11.10 -23.52
C VAL A 15 -43.67 -9.91 -24.04
N LEU A 16 -44.10 -8.66 -23.82
CA LEU A 16 -43.38 -7.46 -24.27
C LEU A 16 -43.19 -6.42 -23.15
N LEU A 17 -42.62 -6.87 -22.02
CA LEU A 17 -41.78 -6.05 -21.15
C LEU A 17 -40.41 -6.75 -21.12
N ALA A 18 -39.74 -6.85 -22.27
CA ALA A 18 -38.76 -5.84 -22.66
C ALA A 18 -37.86 -5.43 -21.49
N ALA A 19 -37.00 -6.37 -21.08
CA ALA A 19 -35.56 -6.16 -20.95
C ALA A 19 -35.12 -4.69 -20.83
N ALA A 20 -35.31 -4.09 -19.65
CA ALA A 20 -34.74 -2.79 -19.31
C ALA A 20 -34.51 -2.74 -17.79
N GLY A 21 -33.57 -3.56 -17.31
CA GLY A 21 -33.30 -3.64 -15.88
C GLY A 21 -31.99 -4.33 -15.51
N ALA A 22 -31.09 -4.57 -16.47
CA ALA A 22 -29.70 -4.83 -16.14
C ALA A 22 -28.95 -3.50 -16.20
N PHE A 23 -29.24 -2.62 -15.24
CA PHE A 23 -28.27 -1.57 -14.89
C PHE A 23 -27.00 -2.32 -14.49
N HIS A 24 -26.07 -2.44 -15.44
CA HIS A 24 -24.67 -2.64 -15.12
C HIS A 24 -24.26 -1.40 -14.35
N ALA A 25 -24.47 -1.42 -13.03
CA ALA A 25 -23.57 -0.73 -12.13
C ALA A 25 -22.21 -1.35 -12.40
N GLY A 26 -21.50 -0.78 -13.38
CA GLY A 26 -20.07 -0.99 -13.50
C GLY A 26 -19.53 -0.61 -12.13
N ALA A 27 -19.11 -1.63 -11.36
CA ALA A 27 -18.34 -1.39 -10.18
C ALA A 27 -17.19 -0.50 -10.63
N ALA A 28 -17.19 0.76 -10.19
CA ALA A 28 -16.00 1.58 -10.28
C ALA A 28 -14.96 0.77 -9.52
N ALA A 29 -14.07 0.10 -10.25
CA ALA A 29 -12.93 -0.57 -9.67
C ALA A 29 -12.22 0.53 -8.88
N GLU A 30 -12.29 0.44 -7.55
CA GLU A 30 -11.57 1.34 -6.67
C GLU A 30 -10.12 1.27 -7.13
N ARG A 31 -9.58 2.40 -7.61
CA ARG A 31 -8.21 2.43 -8.12
C ARG A 31 -7.31 2.19 -6.92
N GLN A 32 -6.89 0.95 -6.72
CA GLN A 32 -5.99 0.61 -5.62
C GLN A 32 -4.64 1.28 -5.87
N ALA A 33 -4.23 2.14 -4.94
CA ALA A 33 -2.90 2.73 -4.96
C ALA A 33 -1.84 1.64 -4.78
N VAL A 34 -0.72 1.77 -5.51
CA VAL A 34 0.42 0.86 -5.43
C VAL A 34 1.68 1.65 -5.09
N TYR A 35 2.64 0.97 -4.48
CA TYR A 35 3.96 1.55 -4.21
C TYR A 35 4.73 1.77 -5.53
N VAL A 36 5.42 2.90 -5.65
CA VAL A 36 6.15 3.30 -6.88
C VAL A 36 7.63 3.61 -6.65
N GLY A 37 8.06 3.74 -5.40
CA GLY A 37 9.44 4.07 -5.03
C GLY A 37 9.67 5.56 -4.83
N SER A 38 10.71 5.87 -4.04
CA SER A 38 11.03 7.26 -3.67
C SER A 38 11.61 8.06 -4.83
N GLU A 39 12.19 7.35 -5.81
CA GLU A 39 12.73 7.90 -7.04
C GLU A 39 11.63 8.60 -7.85
N THR A 40 10.42 8.01 -7.91
CA THR A 40 9.25 8.65 -8.54
C THR A 40 8.90 9.97 -7.84
N CYS A 41 8.94 9.99 -6.50
CA CYS A 41 8.70 11.21 -5.73
C CYS A 41 9.74 12.29 -6.05
N GLY A 42 11.02 11.90 -6.19
CA GLY A 42 12.13 12.79 -6.50
C GLY A 42 11.99 13.53 -7.84
N GLY A 43 11.20 13.00 -8.78
CA GLY A 43 10.93 13.66 -10.06
C GLY A 43 10.18 14.99 -9.95
N CYS A 44 9.35 15.16 -8.91
CA CYS A 44 8.63 16.42 -8.64
C CYS A 44 9.01 17.08 -7.30
N HIS A 45 9.53 16.29 -6.35
CA HIS A 45 9.88 16.72 -4.99
C HIS A 45 11.38 16.58 -4.71
N GLU A 46 12.21 17.12 -5.60
CA GLU A 46 13.67 16.97 -5.56
C GLU A 46 14.29 17.43 -4.23
N ALA A 47 13.86 18.58 -3.71
CA ALA A 47 14.40 19.13 -2.47
C ALA A 47 14.11 18.22 -1.25
N GLN A 48 12.88 17.71 -1.16
CA GLN A 48 12.47 16.78 -0.10
C GLN A 48 13.19 15.44 -0.25
N PHE A 49 13.26 14.91 -1.47
CA PHE A 49 13.95 13.66 -1.76
C PHE A 49 15.44 13.76 -1.40
N THR A 50 16.13 14.81 -1.84
CA THR A 50 17.54 15.04 -1.56
C THR A 50 17.80 15.16 -0.06
N SER A 51 16.99 15.97 0.64
CA SER A 51 17.08 16.10 2.10
C SER A 51 16.85 14.78 2.82
N PHE A 52 15.82 14.01 2.41
CA PHE A 52 15.53 12.71 2.99
C PHE A 52 16.68 11.72 2.80
N ARG A 53 17.22 11.63 1.57
CA ARG A 53 18.34 10.74 1.25
C ARG A 53 19.61 11.12 2.00
N ALA A 54 19.88 12.40 2.19
CA ALA A 54 21.07 12.88 2.89
C ALA A 54 20.98 12.69 4.41
N ASN A 55 19.81 12.91 5.00
CA ASN A 55 19.68 13.05 6.45
C ASN A 55 19.03 11.84 7.14
N SER A 56 18.30 11.00 6.41
CA SER A 56 17.56 9.91 7.02
C SER A 56 18.37 8.62 7.11
N LYS A 57 18.66 8.19 8.33
CA LYS A 57 19.33 6.91 8.60
C LYS A 57 18.55 5.70 8.07
N LYS A 58 17.23 5.81 7.93
CA LYS A 58 16.37 4.73 7.43
C LYS A 58 16.55 4.50 5.92
N ALA A 59 17.06 5.48 5.17
CA ALA A 59 17.30 5.36 3.73
C ALA A 59 18.34 4.29 3.35
N HIS A 60 19.01 3.69 4.34
CA HIS A 60 20.02 2.63 4.21
C HIS A 60 19.73 1.42 5.11
N SER A 61 18.48 1.22 5.53
CA SER A 61 18.11 0.25 6.57
C SER A 61 18.36 -1.21 6.18
N TYR A 62 18.26 -1.55 4.89
CA TYR A 62 18.41 -2.93 4.41
C TYR A 62 19.78 -3.52 4.72
N GLU A 63 20.82 -2.70 4.60
CA GLU A 63 22.20 -3.08 4.85
C GLU A 63 22.43 -3.57 6.29
N ASN A 64 21.63 -3.08 7.24
CA ASN A 64 21.73 -3.50 8.63
C ASN A 64 21.12 -4.89 8.85
N ILE A 65 19.98 -5.20 8.21
CA ILE A 65 19.37 -6.53 8.34
C ILE A 65 20.14 -7.57 7.54
N ARG A 66 20.76 -7.20 6.40
CA ARG A 66 21.57 -8.12 5.59
C ARG A 66 22.72 -8.74 6.38
N LYS A 67 23.30 -7.98 7.32
CA LYS A 67 24.35 -8.48 8.23
C LYS A 67 23.86 -9.60 9.16
N MET A 68 22.56 -9.63 9.46
CA MET A 68 21.92 -10.64 10.31
C MET A 68 21.48 -11.89 9.53
N GLN A 69 21.34 -11.80 8.20
CA GLN A 69 20.79 -12.86 7.34
C GLN A 69 21.43 -14.23 7.58
N LYS A 70 22.75 -14.31 7.77
CA LYS A 70 23.48 -15.57 7.99
C LYS A 70 23.10 -16.31 9.29
N LYS A 71 22.46 -15.62 10.23
CA LYS A 71 22.05 -16.15 11.53
C LYS A 71 20.56 -16.49 11.60
N LEU A 72 19.83 -16.30 10.50
CA LEU A 72 18.38 -16.43 10.44
C LEU A 72 18.00 -17.44 9.38
N THR A 73 16.87 -18.09 9.58
CA THR A 73 16.17 -18.82 8.51
C THR A 73 15.68 -17.83 7.45
N PRO A 74 15.45 -18.29 6.20
CA PRO A 74 14.86 -17.45 5.17
C PRO A 74 13.53 -16.81 5.61
N GLU A 75 12.70 -17.54 6.35
CA GLU A 75 11.41 -17.09 6.88
C GLU A 75 11.59 -15.95 7.90
N GLU A 76 12.50 -16.12 8.86
CA GLU A 76 12.81 -15.07 9.85
C GLU A 76 13.39 -13.82 9.18
N PHE A 77 14.26 -13.98 8.18
CA PHE A 77 14.83 -12.86 7.45
C PHE A 77 13.78 -12.09 6.64
N ARG A 78 12.83 -12.78 5.99
CA ARG A 78 11.69 -12.13 5.33
C ARG A 78 10.86 -11.28 6.31
N GLY A 79 10.76 -11.73 7.56
CA GLY A 79 10.11 -10.96 8.63
C GLY A 79 10.73 -9.56 8.88
N CYS A 80 12.00 -9.35 8.51
CA CYS A 80 12.65 -8.05 8.62
C CYS A 80 12.14 -7.03 7.60
N PHE A 81 11.68 -7.47 6.42
CA PHE A 81 11.33 -6.59 5.30
C PHE A 81 10.19 -5.63 5.65
N LYS A 82 9.22 -6.07 6.46
CA LYS A 82 8.08 -5.25 6.91
C LYS A 82 8.48 -3.87 7.46
N CYS A 83 9.66 -3.74 8.08
CA CYS A 83 10.14 -2.48 8.67
C CYS A 83 11.38 -1.90 7.95
N HIS A 84 12.08 -2.72 7.17
CA HIS A 84 13.40 -2.38 6.62
C HIS A 84 13.40 -2.30 5.09
N THR A 85 12.24 -2.32 4.45
CA THR A 85 12.03 -2.09 3.02
C THR A 85 10.77 -1.23 2.83
N THR A 86 10.40 -0.90 1.60
CA THR A 86 9.18 -0.14 1.29
C THR A 86 8.07 -1.08 0.82
N GLY A 87 6.94 -1.08 1.52
CA GLY A 87 5.71 -1.73 1.07
C GLY A 87 5.71 -3.27 1.05
N HIS A 88 6.65 -3.95 1.72
CA HIS A 88 6.68 -5.43 1.65
C HIS A 88 5.35 -6.07 2.06
N GLY A 89 4.82 -6.94 1.18
CA GLY A 89 3.53 -7.61 1.34
C GLY A 89 2.33 -6.79 0.83
N GLU A 90 2.53 -5.57 0.35
CA GLU A 90 1.50 -4.69 -0.19
C GLU A 90 1.60 -4.57 -1.73
N PRO A 91 0.54 -4.16 -2.43
CA PRO A 91 0.54 -3.99 -3.88
C PRO A 91 1.65 -3.06 -4.39
N GLY A 92 2.48 -3.58 -5.29
CA GLY A 92 3.64 -2.87 -5.85
C GLY A 92 4.82 -2.70 -4.89
N GLY A 93 4.75 -3.28 -3.69
CA GLY A 93 5.80 -3.16 -2.68
C GLY A 93 7.01 -4.07 -2.90
N PHE A 94 7.96 -3.99 -1.96
CA PHE A 94 9.20 -4.77 -2.03
C PHE A 94 8.96 -6.28 -2.00
N VAL A 95 9.53 -7.00 -2.97
CA VAL A 95 9.53 -8.47 -3.06
C VAL A 95 10.93 -9.01 -2.75
N SER A 96 11.91 -8.56 -3.53
CA SER A 96 13.33 -8.96 -3.42
C SER A 96 14.22 -7.83 -3.95
N ILE A 97 15.54 -7.92 -3.74
CA ILE A 97 16.50 -6.94 -4.29
C ILE A 97 16.52 -7.07 -5.82
N GLU A 98 16.33 -8.28 -6.32
CA GLU A 98 16.38 -8.63 -7.74
C GLU A 98 15.16 -8.10 -8.48
N GLU A 99 13.96 -8.23 -7.88
CA GLU A 99 12.70 -7.81 -8.51
C GLU A 99 12.38 -6.33 -8.28
N THR A 100 12.70 -5.82 -7.08
CA THR A 100 12.27 -4.48 -6.64
C THR A 100 13.40 -3.70 -5.96
N PRO A 101 14.55 -3.50 -6.62
CA PRO A 101 15.73 -2.87 -6.00
C PRO A 101 15.43 -1.45 -5.48
N ALA A 102 14.59 -0.68 -6.17
CA ALA A 102 14.20 0.67 -5.76
C ALA A 102 13.46 0.71 -4.41
N LEU A 103 12.84 -0.40 -3.99
CA LEU A 103 12.06 -0.51 -2.76
C LEU A 103 12.84 -1.16 -1.62
N GLN A 104 14.12 -1.47 -1.83
CA GLN A 104 14.92 -2.22 -0.85
C GLN A 104 15.06 -1.51 0.49
N ASN A 105 14.97 -0.18 0.53
CA ASN A 105 15.08 0.61 1.76
C ASN A 105 13.75 1.29 2.08
N PRO A 106 13.49 1.62 3.36
CA PRO A 106 12.42 2.51 3.74
C PRO A 106 12.55 3.86 3.05
N GLY A 107 11.55 4.19 2.24
CA GLY A 107 11.47 5.40 1.43
C GLY A 107 10.36 6.36 1.88
N CYS A 108 10.03 7.31 1.01
CA CYS A 108 8.93 8.27 1.19
C CYS A 108 7.62 7.56 1.59
N GLU A 109 7.30 6.49 0.87
CA GLU A 109 6.02 5.80 0.96
C GLU A 109 5.85 4.96 2.23
N VAL A 110 6.92 4.72 3.00
CA VAL A 110 6.78 4.11 4.35
C VAL A 110 6.00 5.01 5.28
N CYS A 111 6.12 6.33 5.11
CA CYS A 111 5.40 7.31 5.89
C CYS A 111 4.15 7.84 5.18
N HIS A 112 4.26 8.06 3.87
CA HIS A 112 3.24 8.74 3.07
C HIS A 112 2.21 7.78 2.45
N GLY A 113 2.48 6.46 2.45
CA GLY A 113 1.64 5.46 1.79
C GLY A 113 1.97 5.27 0.31
N PRO A 114 1.28 4.34 -0.39
CA PRO A 114 1.49 4.06 -1.80
C PRO A 114 1.21 5.28 -2.68
N GLY A 115 2.21 5.68 -3.47
CA GLY A 115 2.22 6.96 -4.18
C GLY A 115 1.64 6.97 -5.59
N SER A 116 1.19 5.84 -6.14
CA SER A 116 0.87 5.76 -7.58
C SER A 116 -0.22 6.74 -8.04
N LEU A 117 -1.26 6.95 -7.23
CA LEU A 117 -2.35 7.86 -7.58
C LEU A 117 -1.87 9.31 -7.57
N HIS A 118 -1.20 9.71 -6.49
CA HIS A 118 -0.62 11.05 -6.38
C HIS A 118 0.42 11.34 -7.46
N ALA A 119 1.29 10.37 -7.78
CA ALA A 119 2.26 10.52 -8.85
C ALA A 119 1.60 10.74 -10.22
N ALA A 120 0.42 10.16 -10.44
CA ALA A 120 -0.32 10.31 -11.69
C ALA A 120 -1.17 11.59 -11.75
N SER A 121 -1.78 12.00 -10.63
CA SER A 121 -2.73 13.12 -10.56
C SER A 121 -2.06 14.45 -10.17
N GLY A 122 -0.98 14.39 -9.39
CA GLY A 122 -0.42 15.54 -8.67
C GLY A 122 -1.29 16.04 -7.52
N ASP A 123 -2.42 15.39 -7.21
CA ASP A 123 -3.36 15.83 -6.18
C ASP A 123 -2.84 15.46 -4.79
N PRO A 124 -2.63 16.42 -3.87
CA PRO A 124 -2.24 16.13 -2.49
C PRO A 124 -3.24 15.28 -1.71
N ALA A 125 -4.50 15.18 -2.15
CA ALA A 125 -5.51 14.31 -1.53
C ALA A 125 -5.26 12.82 -1.80
N ASP A 126 -4.50 12.48 -2.84
CA ASP A 126 -4.18 11.10 -3.21
C ASP A 126 -2.99 10.51 -2.43
N LEU A 127 -2.45 11.24 -1.44
CA LEU A 127 -1.36 10.79 -0.60
C LEU A 127 -1.50 11.30 0.83
N THR A 128 -0.92 10.58 1.79
CA THR A 128 -0.85 11.10 3.17
C THR A 128 0.14 12.26 3.22
N GLY A 129 -0.33 13.51 3.22
CA GLY A 129 0.57 14.67 3.32
C GLY A 129 1.18 14.85 4.72
N ARG A 130 0.36 14.81 5.77
CA ARG A 130 0.80 14.96 7.18
C ARG A 130 0.91 13.60 7.86
N VAL A 131 2.14 13.24 8.23
CA VAL A 131 2.46 11.99 8.90
C VAL A 131 2.24 12.13 10.41
N SER A 132 1.54 11.17 11.04
CA SER A 132 1.37 11.13 12.49
C SER A 132 2.44 10.28 13.16
N LEU A 133 2.62 10.45 14.48
CA LEU A 133 3.53 9.59 15.26
C LEU A 133 3.13 8.11 15.25
N GLN A 134 1.85 7.79 15.00
CA GLN A 134 1.41 6.40 14.89
C GLN A 134 2.04 5.68 13.70
N THR A 135 2.33 6.41 12.61
CA THR A 135 3.04 5.84 11.46
C THR A 135 4.40 5.30 11.85
N CYS A 136 5.13 6.05 12.69
CA CYS A 136 6.43 5.64 13.21
C CYS A 136 6.33 4.39 14.12
N ALA A 137 5.27 4.32 14.94
CA ALA A 137 5.04 3.24 15.89
C ALA A 137 4.76 1.89 15.22
N LYS A 138 4.38 1.86 13.93
CA LYS A 138 4.23 0.61 13.15
C LYS A 138 5.51 -0.22 13.13
N CYS A 139 6.67 0.45 13.15
CA CYS A 139 7.99 -0.19 13.16
C CYS A 139 8.73 0.01 14.48
N HIS A 140 8.45 1.10 15.20
CA HIS A 140 9.10 1.45 16.46
C HIS A 140 8.15 1.26 17.66
N SER A 141 7.64 0.04 17.84
CA SER A 141 6.88 -0.32 19.04
C SER A 141 7.82 -0.48 20.25
N SER A 142 7.30 -0.26 21.46
CA SER A 142 8.07 -0.41 22.72
C SER A 142 8.70 -1.81 22.83
N GLU A 143 7.94 -2.85 22.51
CA GLU A 143 8.40 -4.24 22.49
C GLU A 143 9.60 -4.43 21.54
N ARG A 144 9.49 -3.95 20.29
CA ARG A 144 10.54 -4.11 19.28
C ARG A 144 11.77 -3.29 19.61
N VAL A 145 11.60 -2.06 20.09
CA VAL A 145 12.72 -1.20 20.53
C VAL A 145 13.45 -1.82 21.71
N ALA A 146 12.71 -2.38 22.68
CA ALA A 146 13.29 -3.09 23.83
C ALA A 146 14.08 -4.34 23.40
N ALA A 147 13.54 -5.12 22.47
CA ALA A 147 14.19 -6.35 21.98
C ALA A 147 15.57 -6.12 21.34
N PHE A 148 15.81 -4.93 20.78
CA PHE A 148 17.08 -4.59 20.13
C PHE A 148 17.92 -3.55 20.89
N GLY A 149 17.53 -3.17 22.12
CA GLY A 149 18.28 -2.24 22.97
C GLY A 149 18.46 -0.83 22.38
N PHE A 150 17.57 -0.40 21.47
CA PHE A 150 17.69 0.90 20.80
C PHE A 150 17.13 2.05 21.64
N LYS A 151 17.65 3.26 21.42
CA LYS A 151 17.11 4.50 22.00
C LYS A 151 15.71 4.83 21.42
N PRO A 152 14.84 5.55 22.17
CA PRO A 152 13.51 5.97 21.70
C PRO A 152 13.52 6.71 20.36
N MET A 153 12.36 6.76 19.68
CA MET A 153 12.14 7.31 18.31
C MET A 153 12.83 8.65 18.00
N LEU A 154 13.13 9.47 19.01
CA LEU A 154 13.87 10.73 18.91
C LEU A 154 15.19 10.65 18.12
N TYR A 155 15.79 9.47 17.95
CA TYR A 155 17.05 9.29 17.22
C TYR A 155 16.91 8.56 15.87
N ALA A 156 15.68 8.20 15.47
CA ALA A 156 15.41 7.43 14.24
C ALA A 156 15.46 8.28 12.95
N GLY A 157 15.86 9.55 13.04
CA GLY A 157 16.04 10.45 11.89
C GLY A 157 14.74 10.63 11.10
N ALA A 158 13.65 10.95 11.80
CA ALA A 158 12.51 11.60 11.17
C ALA A 158 12.88 13.07 11.13
N HIS A 159 13.17 13.59 9.93
CA HIS A 159 13.28 15.01 9.56
C HIS A 159 13.59 15.98 10.72
#